data_AF-A0A0K2ZQR9-F1
#
_entry.id   AF-A0A0K2ZQR9-F1
#
_cell.length_a   1.000
_cell.length_b   1.000
_cell.length_c   1.000
_cell.angle_alpha   90.00
_cell.angle_beta   90.00
_cell.angle_gamma   90.00
#
_symmetry.space_group_name_H-M   'P 1'
#
loop_
_entity.id
_entity.type
_entity.pdbx_description
1 polymer ?
#
loop_
_entity_poly.entity_id
_entity_poly.type
_entity_poly.pdbx_seq_one_letter_code
_entity_poly.pdbx_strand_id
1 'polypeptide(L)'
;MTAPQLRWCIGENGDKHLFEFYYDAALGRVLAYVPGHYDEHIFELNLDLEGEVRINIMNYGSFLEYARLGIPEQAIAFASEAVGRAIYSNPVHVENIWGNSRAEVATKVWRRLVALGGATYDDVSDRFQSTRLGAGG
;
A
#
# COMPACT_ATOMS: atom_id res chain seq x y z
N MET A 1 9.43 -4.66 -14.67
CA MET A 1 8.12 -4.90 -14.05
C MET A 1 7.80 -6.39 -13.99
N THR A 2 7.12 -6.85 -12.92
CA THR A 2 6.59 -8.22 -12.78
C THR A 2 5.41 -8.46 -13.72
N ALA A 3 5.04 -9.74 -13.90
CA ALA A 3 3.71 -10.07 -14.44
C ALA A 3 2.60 -9.51 -13.52
N PRO A 4 1.42 -9.17 -14.06
CA PRO A 4 0.30 -8.73 -13.24
C PRO A 4 -0.14 -9.81 -12.26
N GLN A 5 -0.50 -9.40 -11.05
CA GLN A 5 -1.20 -10.25 -10.10
C GLN A 5 -2.58 -9.69 -9.79
N LEU A 6 -3.60 -10.52 -9.95
CA LEU A 6 -4.97 -10.19 -9.58
C LEU A 6 -5.15 -10.32 -8.06
N ARG A 7 -5.66 -9.27 -7.40
CA ARG A 7 -5.93 -9.27 -5.96
C ARG A 7 -7.30 -8.71 -5.64
N TRP A 8 -7.97 -9.39 -4.71
CA TRP A 8 -9.21 -8.89 -4.13
C TRP A 8 -8.89 -7.79 -3.11
N CYS A 9 -9.38 -6.60 -3.39
CA CYS A 9 -9.36 -5.48 -2.46
C CYS A 9 -10.72 -5.38 -1.77
N ILE A 10 -10.70 -5.13 -0.46
CA ILE A 10 -11.91 -4.99 0.36
C ILE A 10 -12.13 -3.51 0.59
N GLY A 11 -13.24 -2.95 0.12
CA GLY A 11 -13.60 -1.56 0.33
C GLY A 11 -14.04 -1.28 1.76
N GLU A 12 -14.09 0.00 2.15
CA GLU A 12 -14.47 0.43 3.51
C GLU A 12 -15.82 -0.15 3.98
N ASN A 13 -16.75 -0.40 3.04
CA ASN A 13 -18.06 -0.99 3.29
C ASN A 13 -18.06 -2.54 3.33
N GLY A 14 -16.91 -3.19 3.12
CA GLY A 14 -16.78 -4.64 3.06
C GLY A 14 -16.91 -5.26 1.66
N ASP A 15 -17.26 -4.45 0.66
CA ASP A 15 -17.38 -4.89 -0.74
C ASP A 15 -16.04 -5.36 -1.31
N LYS A 16 -16.07 -6.39 -2.16
CA LYS A 16 -14.86 -6.97 -2.77
C LYS A 16 -14.76 -6.54 -4.23
N HIS A 17 -13.61 -5.99 -4.59
CA HIS A 17 -13.29 -5.57 -5.96
C HIS A 17 -11.98 -6.18 -6.40
N LEU A 18 -11.88 -6.58 -7.67
CA LEU A 18 -10.70 -7.20 -8.23
C LEU A 18 -9.86 -6.16 -8.96
N PHE A 19 -8.56 -6.11 -8.67
CA PHE A 19 -7.60 -5.22 -9.33
C PHE A 19 -6.34 -5.96 -9.74
N GLU A 20 -5.66 -5.43 -10.76
CA GLU A 20 -4.36 -5.91 -11.23
C GLU A 20 -3.24 -5.11 -10.60
N PHE A 21 -2.24 -5.79 -10.05
CA PHE A 21 -1.08 -5.17 -9.42
C PHE A 21 0.22 -5.52 -10.15
N TYR A 22 1.09 -4.53 -10.31
CA TYR A 22 2.40 -4.65 -10.93
C TYR A 22 3.47 -4.11 -9.99
N TYR A 23 4.61 -4.80 -9.91
CA TYR A 23 5.79 -4.30 -9.21
C TYR A 23 6.90 -3.98 -10.20
N ASP A 24 7.39 -2.75 -10.20
CA ASP A 24 8.59 -2.34 -10.90
C ASP A 24 9.78 -2.29 -9.93
N ALA A 25 10.58 -3.35 -9.94
CA ALA A 25 11.77 -3.46 -9.10
C ALA A 25 12.85 -2.42 -9.41
N ALA A 26 12.91 -1.91 -10.65
CA ALA A 26 13.92 -0.89 -11.01
C ALA A 26 13.62 0.46 -10.36
N LEU A 27 12.34 0.74 -10.09
CA LEU A 27 11.87 2.02 -9.55
C LEU A 27 11.34 1.91 -8.11
N GLY A 28 11.29 0.69 -7.54
CA GLY A 28 10.68 0.46 -6.24
C GLY A 28 9.20 0.85 -6.21
N ARG A 29 8.43 0.51 -7.25
CA ARG A 29 7.07 1.03 -7.43
C ARG A 29 6.05 -0.09 -7.57
N VAL A 30 4.90 0.06 -6.90
CA VAL A 30 3.69 -0.73 -7.15
C VAL A 30 2.66 0.13 -7.87
N LEU A 31 2.04 -0.45 -8.91
CA LEU A 31 0.97 0.15 -9.68
C LEU A 31 -0.27 -0.74 -9.60
N ALA A 32 -1.45 -0.14 -9.52
CA ALA A 32 -2.72 -0.87 -9.60
C ALA A 32 -3.59 -0.38 -10.77
N TYR A 33 -4.29 -1.31 -11.41
CA TYR A 33 -5.14 -1.10 -12.58
C TYR A 33 -6.49 -1.80 -12.42
N VAL A 34 -7.48 -1.32 -13.17
CA VAL A 34 -8.72 -2.07 -13.38
C VAL A 34 -8.43 -3.19 -14.39
N PRO A 35 -8.82 -4.44 -14.13
CA PRO A 35 -8.53 -5.55 -15.03
C PRO A 35 -9.04 -5.30 -16.45
N GLY A 36 -8.17 -5.46 -17.44
CA GLY A 36 -8.49 -5.23 -18.86
C GLY A 36 -8.55 -3.76 -19.30
N HIS A 37 -8.21 -2.80 -18.42
CA HIS A 37 -8.11 -1.37 -18.74
C HIS A 37 -6.68 -0.87 -18.43
N TYR A 38 -5.78 -0.97 -19.40
CA TYR A 38 -4.32 -0.77 -19.21
C TYR A 38 -3.82 0.67 -19.43
N ASP A 39 -4.68 1.59 -19.85
CA ASP A 39 -4.21 2.88 -20.38
C ASP A 39 -3.69 3.81 -19.27
N GLU A 40 -4.21 3.69 -18.04
CA GLU A 40 -3.78 4.49 -16.88
C GLU A 40 -3.85 3.69 -15.58
N HIS A 41 -2.84 3.82 -14.72
CA HIS A 41 -2.90 3.26 -13.37
C HIS A 41 -3.85 4.08 -12.51
N ILE A 42 -4.69 3.41 -11.72
CA ILE A 42 -5.61 4.06 -10.79
C ILE A 42 -4.96 4.34 -9.44
N PHE A 43 -3.78 3.77 -9.19
CA PHE A 43 -3.04 3.92 -7.95
C PHE A 43 -1.55 3.67 -8.17
N GLU A 44 -0.72 4.43 -7.45
CA GLU A 44 0.73 4.29 -7.43
C GLU A 44 1.26 4.34 -5.99
N LEU A 45 2.13 3.39 -5.64
CA LEU A 45 2.87 3.32 -4.39
C LEU A 45 4.36 3.29 -4.70
N ASN A 46 5.09 4.34 -4.31
CA ASN A 46 6.55 4.39 -4.42
C ASN A 46 7.18 4.02 -3.09
N LEU A 47 8.22 3.20 -3.15
CA LEU A 47 8.97 2.73 -2.01
C LEU A 47 10.37 3.35 -2.01
N ASP A 48 10.83 3.74 -0.84
CA ASP A 48 12.24 3.88 -0.57
C ASP A 48 12.78 2.51 -0.15
N LEU A 49 13.76 2.00 -0.90
CA LEU A 49 14.37 0.69 -0.67
C LEU A 49 15.69 0.78 0.12
N GLU A 50 16.17 1.99 0.42
CA GLU A 50 17.41 2.22 1.15
C GLU A 50 17.22 1.95 2.65
N GLY A 51 18.09 1.13 3.25
CA GLY A 51 17.95 0.79 4.66
C GLY A 51 16.69 -0.05 4.90
N GLU A 52 15.69 0.48 5.61
CA GLU A 52 14.37 -0.17 5.79
C GLU A 52 13.44 0.19 4.63
N VAL A 53 12.66 -0.78 4.12
CA VAL A 53 11.71 -0.50 3.04
C VAL A 53 10.58 0.37 3.56
N ARG A 54 10.41 1.56 2.99
CA ARG A 54 9.45 2.55 3.47
C ARG A 54 8.57 3.05 2.34
N ILE A 55 7.37 3.50 2.69
CA ILE A 55 6.51 4.18 1.73
C ILE A 55 7.02 5.60 1.52
N ASN A 56 7.43 5.96 0.31
CA ASN A 56 7.79 7.34 -0.01
C ASN A 56 6.54 8.15 -0.39
N ILE A 57 5.77 7.64 -1.37
CA ILE A 57 4.60 8.32 -1.92
C ILE A 57 3.48 7.30 -2.15
N MET A 58 2.26 7.69 -1.77
CA MET A 58 1.02 7.01 -2.13
C MET A 58 0.16 7.98 -2.93
N ASN A 59 -0.18 7.64 -4.17
CA ASN A 59 -0.97 8.48 -5.04
C ASN A 59 -2.15 7.71 -5.65
N TYR A 60 -3.29 8.39 -5.73
CA TYR A 60 -4.45 7.89 -6.46
C TYR A 60 -4.46 8.55 -7.84
N GLY A 61 -4.83 7.79 -8.86
CA GLY A 61 -5.06 8.32 -10.20
C GLY A 61 -6.29 9.23 -10.25
N SER A 62 -6.80 9.41 -11.47
CA SER A 62 -7.87 10.37 -11.83
C SER A 62 -9.20 10.21 -11.06
N PHE A 63 -9.39 9.10 -10.33
CA PHE A 63 -10.64 8.72 -9.68
C PHE A 63 -10.43 8.46 -8.18
N LEU A 64 -10.69 9.48 -7.37
CA LEU A 64 -10.54 9.43 -5.90
C LEU A 64 -11.40 8.36 -5.23
N GLU A 65 -12.49 7.92 -5.86
CA GLU A 65 -13.38 6.89 -5.30
C GLU A 65 -12.67 5.55 -5.09
N TYR A 66 -11.66 5.23 -5.91
CA TYR A 66 -10.86 4.01 -5.77
C TYR A 66 -10.07 3.95 -4.45
N ALA A 67 -9.82 5.10 -3.81
CA ALA A 67 -9.17 5.15 -2.50
C ALA A 67 -9.94 4.40 -1.42
N ARG A 68 -11.26 4.28 -1.57
CA ARG A 68 -12.13 3.59 -0.61
C ARG A 68 -12.22 2.09 -0.84
N LEU A 69 -11.59 1.56 -1.90
CA LEU A 69 -11.77 0.16 -2.32
C LEU A 69 -10.71 -0.80 -1.79
N GLY A 70 -9.87 -0.38 -0.85
CA GLY A 70 -8.87 -1.25 -0.21
C GLY A 70 -7.61 -1.49 -1.05
N ILE A 71 -7.41 -0.71 -2.11
CA ILE A 71 -6.23 -0.80 -3.00
C ILE A 71 -4.93 -0.49 -2.25
N PRO A 72 -4.85 0.54 -1.39
CA PRO A 72 -3.63 0.83 -0.63
C PRO A 72 -3.16 -0.34 0.23
N GLU A 73 -4.09 -1.00 0.92
CA GLU A 73 -3.83 -2.15 1.78
C GLU A 73 -3.23 -3.30 0.96
N GLN A 74 -3.85 -3.65 -0.17
CA GLN A 74 -3.34 -4.69 -1.06
C GLN A 74 -2.01 -4.29 -1.72
N ALA A 75 -1.80 -3.02 -2.04
CA ALA A 75 -0.55 -2.54 -2.61
C ALA A 75 0.62 -2.70 -1.62
N ILE A 76 0.41 -2.39 -0.34
CA ILE A 76 1.43 -2.57 0.70
C ILE A 76 1.72 -4.07 0.91
N ALA A 77 0.69 -4.91 0.97
CA ALA A 77 0.86 -6.36 1.10
C ALA A 77 1.64 -6.94 -0.10
N PHE A 78 1.22 -6.58 -1.31
CA PHE A 78 1.87 -7.00 -2.56
C PHE A 78 3.32 -6.52 -2.66
N ALA A 79 3.58 -5.27 -2.28
CA ALA A 79 4.93 -4.72 -2.24
C ALA A 79 5.81 -5.49 -1.25
N SER A 80 5.30 -5.84 -0.07
CA SER A 80 6.06 -6.59 0.94
C SER A 80 6.42 -7.99 0.44
N GLU A 81 5.50 -8.66 -0.26
CA GLU A 81 5.74 -9.94 -0.91
C GLU A 81 6.79 -9.83 -2.04
N ALA A 82 6.64 -8.84 -2.92
CA ALA A 82 7.50 -8.67 -4.10
C ALA A 82 8.93 -8.26 -3.74
N VAL A 83 9.09 -7.43 -2.70
CA VAL A 83 10.40 -7.03 -2.17
C VAL A 83 11.00 -8.13 -1.27
N GLY A 84 10.16 -9.01 -0.72
CA GLY A 84 10.56 -10.07 0.22
C GLY A 84 10.95 -9.54 1.60
N ARG A 85 10.53 -8.33 1.95
CA ARG A 85 10.88 -7.59 3.18
C ARG A 85 9.64 -6.90 3.73
N ALA A 86 9.62 -6.68 5.05
CA ALA A 86 8.58 -5.87 5.66
C ALA A 86 8.71 -4.40 5.21
N ILE A 87 7.56 -3.76 5.02
CA ILE A 87 7.43 -2.34 4.68
C ILE A 87 7.03 -1.59 5.93
N TYR A 88 7.69 -0.47 6.18
CA TYR A 88 7.46 0.36 7.35
C TYR A 88 6.72 1.63 6.96
N SER A 89 5.88 2.12 7.87
CA SER A 89 5.41 3.50 7.81
C SER A 89 6.59 4.44 8.04
N ASN A 90 6.57 5.61 7.40
CA ASN A 90 7.46 6.69 7.81
C ASN A 90 7.05 7.21 9.19
N PRO A 91 8.01 7.60 10.05
CA PRO A 91 7.70 8.38 11.23
C PRO A 91 6.99 9.67 10.77
N VAL A 92 5.84 9.95 11.36
CA VAL A 92 4.97 11.06 10.96
C VAL A 92 5.65 12.38 11.33
N HIS A 93 6.38 12.99 10.38
CA HIS A 93 6.87 14.36 10.54
C HIS A 93 5.93 15.31 9.79
N VAL A 94 4.99 15.90 10.52
CA VAL A 94 4.04 16.88 9.98
C VAL A 94 4.50 18.28 10.37
N GLU A 95 5.41 18.84 9.58
CA GLU A 95 5.51 20.29 9.48
C GLU A 95 4.55 20.73 8.37
N ASN A 96 3.46 21.39 8.76
CA ASN A 96 2.51 22.17 7.93
C ASN A 96 1.09 21.60 7.79
N ILE A 97 0.15 22.54 7.77
CA ILE A 97 -1.30 22.46 8.07
C ILE A 97 -2.11 21.56 7.10
N TRP A 98 -1.49 21.12 5.99
CA TRP A 98 -2.07 20.19 5.01
C TRP A 98 -1.56 18.74 5.16
N GLY A 99 -0.57 18.49 6.02
CA GLY A 99 0.00 17.16 6.25
C GLY A 99 -0.85 16.26 7.13
N ASN A 100 -1.71 16.83 8.00
CA ASN A 100 -2.59 16.06 8.88
C ASN A 100 -3.57 15.18 8.10
N SER A 101 -4.17 15.66 7.01
CA SER A 101 -5.14 14.87 6.23
C SER A 101 -4.48 13.68 5.53
N ARG A 102 -3.26 13.84 5.00
CA ARG A 102 -2.48 12.75 4.40
C ARG A 102 -1.98 11.77 5.46
N ALA A 103 -1.52 12.26 6.61
CA ALA A 103 -1.13 11.44 7.74
C ALA A 103 -2.32 10.62 8.27
N GLU A 104 -3.50 11.23 8.45
CA GLU A 104 -4.71 10.54 8.90
C GLU A 104 -5.16 9.44 7.95
N VAL A 105 -5.12 9.68 6.64
CA VAL A 105 -5.46 8.65 5.63
C VAL A 105 -4.45 7.50 5.68
N ALA A 106 -3.16 7.80 5.73
CA ALA A 106 -2.13 6.78 5.85
C ALA A 106 -2.29 5.95 7.14
N THR A 107 -2.56 6.61 8.28
CA THR A 107 -2.85 5.93 9.55
C THR A 107 -4.09 5.05 9.47
N LYS A 108 -5.17 5.48 8.78
CA LYS A 108 -6.37 4.65 8.58
C LYS A 108 -6.05 3.38 7.78
N VAL A 109 -5.29 3.49 6.69
CA VAL A 109 -4.84 2.35 5.87
C VAL A 109 -4.04 1.37 6.73
N TRP A 110 -3.06 1.87 7.49
CA TRP A 110 -2.24 1.03 8.36
C TRP A 110 -3.03 0.35 9.49
N ARG A 111 -3.92 1.07 10.17
CA ARG A 111 -4.79 0.48 11.19
C ARG A 111 -5.71 -0.59 10.61
N ARG A 112 -6.19 -0.38 9.38
CA ARG A 112 -7.02 -1.36 8.69
C ARG A 112 -6.21 -2.60 8.30
N LEU A 113 -4.97 -2.44 7.87
CA LEU A 113 -4.04 -3.57 7.68
C LEU A 113 -3.80 -4.34 8.98
N VAL A 114 -3.64 -3.66 10.12
CA VAL A 114 -3.54 -4.32 11.43
C VAL A 114 -4.78 -5.14 11.74
N ALA A 115 -5.98 -4.57 11.55
CA ALA A 115 -7.24 -5.28 11.77
C ALA A 115 -7.42 -6.51 10.85
N LEU A 116 -6.82 -6.47 9.65
CA LEU A 116 -6.82 -7.59 8.69
C LEU A 116 -5.65 -8.57 8.90
N GLY A 117 -4.78 -8.35 9.91
CA GLY A 117 -3.60 -9.19 10.17
C GLY A 117 -2.46 -9.01 9.17
N GLY A 118 -2.50 -7.97 8.33
CA GLY A 118 -1.47 -7.65 7.34
C GLY A 118 -0.40 -6.68 7.83
N ALA A 119 -0.52 -6.18 9.06
CA ALA A 119 0.49 -5.32 9.69
C ALA A 119 0.47 -5.45 11.22
N THR A 120 1.54 -4.98 11.85
CA THR A 120 1.64 -4.76 13.30
C THR A 120 1.96 -3.28 13.58
N TYR A 121 1.65 -2.84 14.79
CA TYR A 121 2.01 -1.51 15.29
C TYR A 121 2.95 -1.65 16.48
N ASP A 122 4.07 -0.93 16.45
CA ASP A 122 5.06 -0.82 17.53
C ASP A 122 4.90 0.54 18.21
N ASP A 123 4.53 0.52 19.49
CA ASP A 123 4.27 1.70 20.31
C ASP A 123 5.54 2.40 20.79
N VAL A 124 6.68 1.69 20.85
CA VAL A 124 7.96 2.26 21.26
C VAL A 124 8.53 3.16 20.16
N SER A 125 8.43 2.71 18.91
CA SER A 125 8.93 3.48 17.76
C SER A 125 7.85 4.30 17.03
N ASP A 126 6.58 4.19 17.43
CA ASP A 126 5.41 4.79 16.77
C ASP A 126 5.38 4.49 15.26
N ARG A 127 5.49 3.21 14.92
CA ARG A 127 5.55 2.76 13.52
C ARG A 127 4.67 1.55 13.28
N PHE A 128 4.09 1.53 12.07
CA PHE A 128 3.48 0.35 11.51
C PHE A 128 4.49 -0.42 10.67
N GLN A 129 4.37 -1.74 10.68
CA GLN A 129 5.19 -2.65 9.88
C GLN A 129 4.27 -3.67 9.20
N SER A 130 4.42 -3.86 7.89
CA SER A 130 3.69 -4.92 7.19
C SER A 130 4.13 -6.29 7.67
N THR A 131 3.18 -7.18 7.86
CA THR A 131 3.48 -8.58 8.10
C THR A 131 4.08 -9.13 6.82
N ARG A 132 5.27 -9.71 6.89
CA ARG A 132 5.77 -10.52 5.79
C ARG A 132 4.82 -11.70 5.68
N LEU A 133 3.99 -11.74 4.64
CA LEU A 133 3.31 -12.96 4.27
C LEU A 133 4.44 -13.94 3.91
N GLY A 134 4.76 -14.81 4.86
CA GLY A 134 5.70 -15.88 4.61
C GLY A 134 5.23 -16.62 3.37
N ALA A 135 6.17 -17.05 2.54
CA ALA A 135 5.91 -18.10 1.57
C ALA A 135 5.50 -19.37 2.35
N GLY A 136 4.25 -19.46 2.77
CA GLY A 136 3.58 -20.74 3.01
C GLY A 136 3.13 -21.20 1.62
N GLY A 137 3.65 -22.27 1.06
CA GLY A 137 3.85 -23.57 1.68
C GLY A 137 2.81 -24.48 1.08
#